data_AF-A0A7X3GEH1-F1
#
_entry.id   AF-A0A7X3GEH1-F1
#
_cell.length_a   1.000
_cell.length_b   1.000
_cell.length_c   1.000
_cell.angle_alpha   90.00
_cell.angle_beta   90.00
_cell.angle_gamma   90.00
#
_symmetry.space_group_name_H-M   'P 1'
#
loop_
_entity.id
_entity.type
_entity.pdbx_description
1 polymer ?
#
loop_
_entity_poly.entity_id
_entity_poly.type
_entity_poly.pdbx_seq_one_letter_code
_entity_poly.pdbx_strand_id
1 'polypeptide(L)'
;MTVDEFHTYFVSDLGIWVHNSNCDFSKWNKGSFDNVEGSAEYHFNKHGKEVGAEDLAQYLRKAEEFARTAKKGSTKSYVDGAVEGTIRYKKNGKYVDIAPDGTIVSFGKS
;
A
#
# COMPACT_ATOMS: atom_id res chain seq x y z
N MET A 1 -7.49 -2.10 -36.92
CA MET A 1 -6.86 -1.61 -35.68
C MET A 1 -7.99 -1.06 -34.83
N THR A 2 -8.40 -1.80 -33.81
CA THR A 2 -9.46 -1.39 -32.88
C THR A 2 -8.90 -0.34 -31.93
N VAL A 3 -9.61 0.78 -31.82
CA VAL A 3 -9.27 1.88 -30.91
C VAL A 3 -9.84 1.50 -29.55
N ASP A 4 -8.99 1.07 -28.62
CA ASP A 4 -9.38 0.87 -27.23
C ASP A 4 -9.38 2.22 -26.50
N GLU A 5 -10.58 2.80 -26.40
CA GLU A 5 -11.06 3.76 -25.40
C GLU A 5 -10.05 4.77 -24.82
N PHE A 6 -9.82 5.86 -25.56
CA PHE A 6 -9.39 7.12 -24.97
C PHE A 6 -10.58 7.81 -24.29
N HIS A 7 -10.72 7.63 -22.98
CA HIS A 7 -11.64 8.42 -22.15
C HIS A 7 -11.00 9.76 -21.80
N THR A 8 -11.05 10.71 -22.72
CA THR A 8 -10.67 12.11 -22.46
C THR A 8 -11.92 12.92 -22.15
N TYR A 9 -12.08 13.37 -20.91
CA TYR A 9 -13.09 14.37 -20.53
C TYR A 9 -12.41 15.69 -20.16
N PHE A 10 -13.02 16.77 -20.63
CA PHE A 10 -12.56 18.15 -20.51
C PHE A 10 -12.34 18.57 -19.04
N VAL A 11 -11.19 19.18 -18.76
CA VAL A 11 -10.88 19.85 -17.50
C VAL A 11 -11.23 21.32 -17.68
N SER A 12 -12.27 21.81 -17.00
CA SER A 12 -12.41 23.25 -16.72
C SER A 12 -11.21 23.74 -15.92
N ASP A 13 -10.89 25.04 -15.91
CA ASP A 13 -9.71 25.65 -15.26
C ASP A 13 -9.48 25.33 -13.75
N LEU A 14 -10.36 24.56 -13.09
CA LEU A 14 -10.05 23.84 -11.86
C LEU A 14 -9.36 22.51 -12.21
N GLY A 15 -8.04 22.43 -12.03
CA GLY A 15 -7.27 21.19 -12.19
C GLY A 15 -7.74 20.06 -11.26
N ILE A 16 -8.69 19.24 -11.73
CA ILE A 16 -9.13 18.03 -11.05
C ILE A 16 -8.32 16.86 -11.60
N TRP A 17 -7.44 16.31 -10.76
CA TRP A 17 -6.73 15.08 -11.04
C TRP A 17 -7.66 13.88 -10.80
N VAL A 18 -7.91 13.08 -11.84
CA VAL A 18 -8.75 11.87 -11.75
C VAL A 18 -7.83 10.64 -11.86
N HIS A 19 -7.72 9.86 -10.80
CA HIS A 19 -7.05 8.56 -10.86
C HIS A 19 -8.06 7.44 -11.05
N ASN A 20 -7.96 6.77 -12.20
CA ASN A 20 -8.63 5.50 -12.47
C ASN A 20 -8.25 4.49 -11.36
N SER A 21 -9.20 4.21 -10.47
CA SER A 21 -8.98 3.60 -9.16
C SER A 21 -8.95 2.08 -9.21
N ASN A 22 -8.09 1.48 -10.03
CA ASN A 22 -7.92 0.02 -10.03
C ASN A 22 -6.94 -0.40 -8.93
N CYS A 23 -7.39 -0.32 -7.67
CA CYS A 23 -6.62 -0.76 -6.51
C CYS A 23 -6.70 -2.28 -6.38
N ASP A 24 -5.53 -2.94 -6.38
CA ASP A 24 -5.45 -4.38 -6.08
C ASP A 24 -5.16 -4.59 -4.60
N PHE A 25 -6.18 -5.07 -3.87
CA PHE A 25 -6.10 -5.35 -2.44
C PHE A 25 -5.72 -6.80 -2.13
N SER A 26 -5.48 -7.65 -3.13
CA SER A 26 -5.26 -9.10 -2.94
C SER A 26 -4.04 -9.45 -2.08
N LYS A 27 -3.11 -8.50 -1.90
CA LYS A 27 -1.91 -8.62 -1.06
C LYS A 27 -2.02 -7.89 0.28
N TRP A 28 -3.13 -7.22 0.56
CA TRP A 28 -3.31 -6.41 1.76
C TRP A 28 -4.15 -7.14 2.81
N ASN A 29 -3.81 -6.95 4.08
CA ASN A 29 -4.51 -7.57 5.20
C ASN A 29 -5.50 -6.57 5.83
N LYS A 30 -6.69 -7.06 6.20
CA LYS A 30 -7.70 -6.23 6.88
C LYS A 30 -7.28 -5.81 8.29
N GLY A 31 -6.37 -6.53 8.95
CA GLY A 31 -5.98 -6.26 10.33
C GLY A 31 -7.18 -6.26 11.30
N SER A 32 -7.22 -5.25 12.16
CA SER A 32 -8.37 -5.01 13.06
C SER A 32 -9.55 -4.29 12.40
N PHE A 33 -9.48 -3.99 11.11
CA PHE A 33 -10.55 -3.28 10.40
C PHE A 33 -11.65 -4.25 9.92
N ASP A 34 -12.80 -3.67 9.59
CA ASP A 34 -13.97 -4.39 9.10
C ASP A 34 -13.74 -5.00 7.70
N ASN A 35 -12.97 -4.33 6.85
CA ASN A 35 -12.62 -4.77 5.49
C ASN A 35 -11.19 -4.37 5.10
N VAL A 36 -10.70 -4.93 3.98
CA VAL A 36 -9.33 -4.77 3.50
C VAL A 36 -9.10 -3.36 2.97
N GLU A 37 -10.09 -2.81 2.28
CA GLU A 37 -10.09 -1.49 1.66
C GLU A 37 -9.91 -0.39 2.72
N GLY A 38 -10.69 -0.44 3.79
CA GLY A 38 -10.62 0.51 4.91
C GLY A 38 -9.29 0.43 5.65
N SER A 39 -8.70 -0.77 5.78
CA SER A 39 -7.33 -0.93 6.28
C SER A 39 -6.32 -0.23 5.36
N ALA A 40 -6.37 -0.52 4.06
CA ALA A 40 -5.45 0.05 3.08
C ALA A 40 -5.56 1.58 2.99
N GLU A 41 -6.78 2.13 2.97
CA GLU A 41 -7.04 3.58 2.97
C GLU A 41 -6.52 4.25 4.24
N TYR A 42 -6.77 3.65 5.41
CA TYR A 42 -6.25 4.17 6.67
C TYR A 42 -4.71 4.26 6.65
N HIS A 43 -4.05 3.18 6.22
CA HIS A 43 -2.60 3.13 6.17
C HIS A 43 -2.01 4.06 5.09
N PHE A 44 -2.68 4.21 3.93
CA PHE A 44 -2.31 5.20 2.92
C PHE A 44 -2.42 6.63 3.44
N ASN A 45 -3.55 6.99 4.07
CA ASN A 45 -3.74 8.34 4.60
C ASN A 45 -2.70 8.69 5.67
N LYS A 46 -2.27 7.68 6.44
CA LYS A 46 -1.25 7.85 7.49
C LYS A 46 0.18 7.89 6.95
N HIS A 47 0.54 7.00 6.02
CA HIS A 47 1.93 6.75 5.61
C HIS A 47 2.24 7.04 4.15
N GLY A 48 1.24 7.28 3.31
CA GLY A 48 1.38 7.47 1.86
C GLY A 48 2.40 8.54 1.51
N LYS A 49 2.27 9.73 2.11
CA LYS A 49 3.23 10.84 1.92
C LYS A 49 4.65 10.47 2.38
N GLU A 50 4.79 9.69 3.45
CA GLU A 50 6.10 9.30 3.99
C GLU A 50 6.89 8.41 3.02
N VAL A 51 6.18 7.64 2.19
CA VAL A 51 6.76 6.74 1.19
C VAL A 51 6.69 7.30 -0.23
N GLY A 52 6.28 8.56 -0.36
CA GLY A 52 6.12 9.28 -1.63
C GLY A 52 5.07 8.63 -2.52
N ALA A 53 3.94 8.19 -1.95
CA ALA A 53 2.76 7.78 -2.67
C ALA A 53 1.79 8.96 -2.81
N GLU A 54 1.33 9.21 -4.04
CA GLU A 54 0.38 10.27 -4.40
C GLU A 54 -1.07 9.80 -4.29
N ASP A 55 -1.30 8.52 -4.57
CA ASP A 55 -2.61 7.86 -4.51
C ASP A 55 -2.52 6.46 -3.87
N LEU A 56 -3.68 5.90 -3.51
CA LEU A 56 -3.80 4.59 -2.86
C LEU A 56 -3.23 3.45 -3.71
N ALA A 57 -3.48 3.45 -5.02
CA ALA A 57 -2.99 2.41 -5.90
C ALA A 57 -1.45 2.43 -5.98
N GLN A 58 -0.85 3.61 -6.02
CA GLN A 58 0.60 3.80 -5.98
C GLN A 58 1.18 3.35 -4.62
N TYR A 59 0.47 3.60 -3.52
CA TYR A 59 0.85 3.14 -2.19
C TYR A 59 0.88 1.61 -2.10
N LEU A 60 -0.19 0.93 -2.56
CA LEU A 60 -0.27 -0.53 -2.60
C LEU A 60 0.87 -1.15 -3.43
N ARG A 61 1.11 -0.63 -4.65
CA ARG A 61 2.23 -1.08 -5.50
C ARG A 61 3.60 -0.91 -4.83
N LYS A 62 3.83 0.24 -4.17
CA LYS A 62 5.08 0.50 -3.45
C LYS A 62 5.27 -0.45 -2.27
N ALA A 63 4.19 -0.74 -1.53
CA ALA A 63 4.23 -1.67 -0.42
C ALA A 63 4.57 -3.10 -0.89
N GLU A 64 3.94 -3.56 -1.97
CA GLU A 64 4.21 -4.88 -2.56
C GLU A 64 5.67 -5.00 -3.03
N GLU A 65 6.16 -4.05 -3.82
CA GLU A 65 7.53 -4.05 -4.30
C GLU A 65 8.57 -4.00 -3.15
N PHE A 66 8.27 -3.24 -2.09
CA PHE A 66 9.10 -3.25 -0.89
C PHE A 66 9.05 -4.62 -0.20
N ALA A 67 7.87 -5.22 -0.02
CA ALA A 67 7.72 -6.54 0.60
C ALA A 67 8.50 -7.65 -0.12
N ARG A 68 8.53 -7.62 -1.46
CA ARG A 68 9.31 -8.58 -2.28
C ARG A 68 10.81 -8.55 -1.96
N THR A 69 11.35 -7.37 -1.64
CA THR A 69 12.80 -7.19 -1.43
C THR A 69 13.18 -7.04 0.04
N ALA A 70 12.21 -6.84 0.94
CA ALA A 70 12.43 -6.56 2.35
C ALA A 70 12.99 -7.76 3.12
N LYS A 71 12.66 -9.01 2.77
CA LYS A 71 13.09 -10.19 3.55
C LYS A 71 14.61 -10.39 3.63
N LYS A 72 15.36 -9.81 2.67
CA LYS A 72 16.83 -9.87 2.61
C LYS A 72 17.45 -8.54 3.02
N GLY A 73 18.37 -8.58 3.99
CA GLY A 73 19.12 -7.40 4.44
C GLY A 73 18.28 -6.37 5.19
N SER A 74 17.18 -6.79 5.82
CA SER A 74 16.40 -5.97 6.74
C SER A 74 16.66 -6.36 8.19
N THR A 75 16.43 -5.40 9.10
CA THR A 75 16.24 -5.70 10.52
C THR A 75 14.80 -6.19 10.72
N LYS A 76 14.62 -7.22 11.54
CA LYS A 76 13.33 -7.87 11.78
C LYS A 76 12.91 -7.72 13.24
N SER A 77 11.63 -7.50 13.46
CA SER A 77 11.03 -7.53 14.80
C SER A 77 9.58 -8.01 14.72
N TYR A 78 9.09 -8.66 15.77
CA TYR A 78 7.67 -8.94 15.90
C TYR A 78 6.88 -7.66 16.11
N VAL A 79 5.62 -7.67 15.66
CA VAL A 79 4.65 -6.61 15.87
C VAL A 79 3.48 -7.18 16.64
N ASP A 80 3.27 -6.69 17.85
CA ASP A 80 2.08 -6.99 18.62
C ASP A 80 0.90 -6.24 18.00
N GLY A 81 -0.19 -6.95 17.74
CA GLY A 81 -1.37 -6.38 17.10
C GLY A 81 -2.44 -7.42 16.77
N ALA A 82 -3.44 -6.98 16.01
CA ALA A 82 -4.60 -7.81 15.68
C ALA A 82 -4.29 -9.01 14.77
N VAL A 83 -3.20 -8.96 14.01
CA VAL A 83 -2.73 -10.07 13.18
C VAL A 83 -1.54 -10.72 13.88
N GLU A 84 -1.80 -11.85 14.54
CA GLU A 84 -0.78 -12.59 15.27
C GLU A 84 0.36 -13.07 14.36
N GLY A 85 1.59 -13.03 14.88
CA GLY A 85 2.78 -13.47 14.16
C GLY A 85 3.26 -12.50 13.08
N THR A 86 2.72 -11.28 13.03
CA THR A 86 3.18 -10.23 12.11
C THR A 86 4.65 -9.87 12.37
N ILE A 87 5.44 -9.79 11.31
CA ILE A 87 6.86 -9.41 11.35
C ILE A 87 7.05 -8.10 10.62
N ARG A 88 7.66 -7.12 11.29
CA ARG A 88 8.16 -5.88 10.70
C ARG A 88 9.52 -6.09 10.08
N TYR A 89 9.66 -5.74 8.80
CA TYR A 89 10.93 -5.71 8.08
C TYR A 89 11.33 -4.25 7.83
N LYS A 90 12.46 -3.82 8.40
CA LYS A 90 12.99 -2.45 8.24
C LYS A 90 14.19 -2.42 7.29
N LYS A 91 14.15 -1.56 6.27
CA LYS A 91 15.22 -1.40 5.29
C LYS A 91 15.16 -0.02 4.64
N ASN A 92 16.30 0.63 4.45
CA ASN A 92 16.42 1.93 3.77
C ASN A 92 15.46 3.01 4.33
N GLY A 93 15.33 3.10 5.65
CA GLY A 93 14.45 4.08 6.32
C GLY A 93 12.96 3.83 6.15
N LYS A 94 12.54 2.64 5.67
CA LYS A 94 11.15 2.24 5.51
C LYS A 94 10.90 0.92 6.24
N TYR A 95 9.64 0.62 6.53
CA TYR A 95 9.20 -0.66 7.07
C TYR A 95 8.02 -1.21 6.31
N VAL A 96 7.90 -2.54 6.30
CA VAL A 96 6.67 -3.26 5.95
C VAL A 96 6.38 -4.32 6.99
N ASP A 97 5.13 -4.40 7.41
CA ASP A 97 4.61 -5.41 8.32
C ASP A 97 3.94 -6.50 7.50
N ILE A 98 4.42 -7.73 7.63
CA ILE A 98 3.93 -8.87 6.86
C ILE A 98 3.39 -9.93 7.81
N ALA A 99 2.15 -10.33 7.59
CA ALA A 99 1.48 -11.39 8.33
C ALA A 99 2.06 -12.78 7.95
N PRO A 100 1.80 -13.83 8.76
CA PRO A 100 2.28 -15.19 8.47
C PRO A 100 1.84 -15.74 7.11
N ASP A 101 0.65 -15.36 6.63
CA ASP A 101 0.10 -15.74 5.32
C ASP A 101 0.74 -14.99 4.13
N GLY A 102 1.63 -14.01 4.41
CA GLY A 102 2.33 -13.22 3.41
C GLY A 102 1.62 -11.93 2.99
N THR A 103 0.44 -11.64 3.52
CA THR A 103 -0.26 -10.37 3.28
C THR A 103 0.38 -9.21 4.05
N ILE A 104 0.26 -8.01 3.51
CA ILE A 104 0.81 -6.78 4.08
C ILE A 104 -0.20 -6.17 5.05
N VAL A 105 0.24 -5.88 6.28
CA VAL A 105 -0.59 -5.23 7.30
C VAL A 105 -0.37 -3.71 7.32
N SER A 106 0.87 -3.26 7.14
CA SER A 106 1.23 -1.83 7.13
C SER A 106 2.51 -1.58 6.34
N PHE A 107 2.65 -0.38 5.78
CA PHE A 107 3.86 0.07 5.07
C PHE A 107 4.12 1.56 5.34
N GLY A 108 5.34 1.93 5.73
CA GLY A 108 5.64 3.33 6.07
C GLY A 108 7.11 3.64 6.26
N LYS A 109 7.40 4.83 6.79
CA LYS A 109 8.79 5.22 7.15
C LYS A 109 9.18 4.64 8.51
N SER A 110 10.42 4.16 8.64
CA SER A 110 10.95 3.51 9.85
C SER A 110 11.76 4.43 10.74
#